data_AF-A0A3S1PB15-F1
#
_entry.id   AF-A0A3S1PB15-F1
#
_cell.length_a   1.000
_cell.length_b   1.000
_cell.length_c   1.000
_cell.angle_alpha   90.00
_cell.angle_beta   90.00
_cell.angle_gamma   90.00
#
_symmetry.space_group_name_H-M   'P 1'
#
loop_
_entity.id
_entity.type
_entity.pdbx_description
1 polymer ?
#
loop_
_entity_poly.entity_id
_entity_poly.type
_entity_poly.pdbx_seq_one_letter_code
_entity_poly.pdbx_strand_id
1 'polypeptide(L)'
;MRYNYSARLRDDVRSAVQIAFRKTGIVSITAVAEHVRVRNLAENVALEDVEYLVFQAAQLIGAAIEFDGLTNFDGVAGLFVDGLGGDGGEHVIAQLDRPGPATLQ
;
A
#
# COMPACT_ATOMS: atom_id res chain seq x y z
N MET A 1 -8.03 -12.18 -12.81
CA MET A 1 -7.16 -12.82 -11.80
C MET A 1 -7.30 -14.32 -11.90
N ARG A 2 -6.20 -15.04 -12.06
CA ARG A 2 -6.19 -16.51 -11.99
C ARG A 2 -6.41 -16.95 -10.54
N TYR A 3 -7.17 -18.02 -10.33
CA TYR A 3 -7.48 -18.52 -8.97
C TYR A 3 -6.68 -19.77 -8.58
N ASN A 4 -6.02 -20.42 -9.54
CA ASN A 4 -5.29 -21.68 -9.36
C ASN A 4 -3.78 -21.49 -9.50
N TYR A 5 -3.17 -20.75 -8.57
CA TYR A 5 -1.70 -20.67 -8.45
C TYR A 5 -1.14 -21.92 -7.78
N SER A 6 0.04 -22.36 -8.23
CA SER A 6 0.72 -23.50 -7.66
C SER A 6 1.03 -23.30 -6.17
N ALA A 7 1.16 -24.40 -5.43
CA ALA A 7 1.58 -24.34 -4.03
C ALA A 7 2.97 -23.69 -3.89
N ARG A 8 3.85 -23.91 -4.86
CA ARG A 8 5.20 -23.33 -4.91
C ARG A 8 5.15 -21.81 -5.01
N LEU A 9 4.41 -21.25 -5.97
CA LEU A 9 4.29 -19.81 -6.12
C LEU A 9 3.72 -19.16 -4.84
N ARG A 10 2.71 -19.79 -4.24
CA ARG A 10 2.10 -19.30 -3.00
C ARG A 10 3.09 -19.32 -1.83
N ASP A 11 3.89 -20.37 -1.70
CA ASP A 11 4.93 -20.47 -0.66
C ASP A 11 6.04 -19.43 -0.87
N ASP A 12 6.49 -19.26 -2.11
CA ASP A 12 7.50 -18.27 -2.47
C ASP A 12 7.01 -16.84 -2.19
N VAL A 13 5.76 -16.50 -2.55
CA VAL A 13 5.12 -15.22 -2.18
C VAL A 13 5.13 -15.06 -0.68
N ARG A 14 4.66 -16.09 0.05
CA ARG A 14 4.58 -16.01 1.51
C ARG A 14 5.97 -15.72 2.09
N SER A 15 6.95 -16.54 1.73
CA SER A 15 8.32 -16.45 2.22
C SER A 15 8.94 -15.08 1.92
N ALA A 16 8.79 -14.58 0.69
CA ALA A 16 9.31 -13.30 0.27
C ALA A 16 8.71 -12.12 1.06
N VAL A 17 7.38 -12.11 1.25
CA VAL A 17 6.69 -11.09 2.07
C VAL A 17 7.18 -11.12 3.52
N GLN A 18 7.34 -12.33 4.07
CA GLN A 18 7.82 -12.52 5.45
C GLN A 18 9.25 -12.03 5.62
N ILE A 19 10.12 -12.26 4.64
CA ILE A 19 11.50 -11.78 4.63
C ILE A 19 11.56 -10.26 4.51
N ALA A 20 10.77 -9.67 3.60
CA ALA A 20 10.71 -8.22 3.44
C ALA A 20 10.27 -7.55 4.75
N PHE A 21 9.15 -8.01 5.32
CA PHE A 21 8.66 -7.49 6.59
C PHE A 21 9.67 -7.59 7.73
N ARG A 22 10.37 -8.73 7.87
CA ARG A 22 11.41 -8.88 8.91
C ARG A 22 12.62 -7.96 8.72
N LYS A 23 12.92 -7.55 7.49
CA LYS A 23 14.10 -6.73 7.19
C LYS A 23 13.85 -5.24 7.42
N THR A 24 12.69 -4.74 7.02
CA THR A 24 12.42 -3.29 6.96
C THR A 24 11.15 -2.88 7.69
N GLY A 25 10.30 -3.84 8.09
CA GLY A 25 8.96 -3.57 8.61
C GLY A 25 7.94 -3.14 7.54
N ILE A 26 8.38 -2.94 6.30
CA ILE A 26 7.57 -2.43 5.17
C ILE A 26 7.71 -3.38 3.99
N VAL A 27 6.61 -3.71 3.33
CA VAL A 27 6.57 -4.58 2.15
C VAL A 27 6.31 -3.73 0.91
N SER A 28 7.33 -3.59 0.06
CA SER A 28 7.20 -3.01 -1.28
C SER A 28 6.57 -4.03 -2.22
N ILE A 29 5.36 -3.76 -2.72
CA ILE A 29 4.60 -4.74 -3.52
C ILE A 29 5.35 -5.08 -4.80
N THR A 30 5.76 -4.07 -5.55
CA THR A 30 6.40 -4.24 -6.87
C THR A 30 7.76 -4.94 -6.74
N ALA A 31 8.60 -4.52 -5.79
CA ALA A 31 9.92 -5.14 -5.61
C ALA A 31 9.82 -6.61 -5.17
N VAL A 32 8.91 -6.93 -4.24
CA VAL A 32 8.71 -8.30 -3.78
C VAL A 32 8.07 -9.17 -4.87
N ALA A 33 7.10 -8.63 -5.63
CA ALA A 33 6.46 -9.35 -6.71
C ALA A 33 7.44 -9.67 -7.84
N GLU A 34 8.28 -8.72 -8.25
CA GLU A 34 9.29 -8.94 -9.27
C GLU A 34 10.30 -10.01 -8.84
N HIS A 35 10.74 -9.96 -7.58
CA HIS A 35 11.63 -10.98 -7.02
C HIS A 35 11.01 -12.39 -7.04
N VAL A 36 9.72 -12.51 -6.72
CA VAL A 36 9.00 -13.80 -6.79
C VAL A 36 8.82 -14.25 -8.24
N ARG A 37 8.47 -13.34 -9.15
CA ARG A 37 8.23 -13.63 -10.58
C ARG A 37 9.49 -14.14 -11.26
N VAL A 38 10.64 -13.50 -11.01
CA VAL A 38 11.96 -13.93 -11.53
C VAL A 38 12.35 -15.32 -11.03
N ARG A 39 11.95 -15.70 -9.81
CA ARG A 39 12.19 -17.06 -9.27
C ARG A 39 11.25 -18.12 -9.83
N ASN A 40 10.13 -17.71 -10.41
CA ASN A 40 9.05 -18.59 -10.89
C ASN A 40 8.73 -18.36 -12.38
N LEU A 41 9.73 -18.02 -13.21
CA LEU A 41 9.54 -17.73 -14.65
C LEU A 41 8.85 -18.88 -15.41
N ALA A 42 9.06 -20.13 -15.00
CA ALA A 42 8.43 -21.30 -15.61
C ALA A 42 6.90 -21.31 -15.48
N GLU A 43 6.34 -20.61 -14.48
CA GLU A 43 4.88 -20.54 -14.27
C GLU A 43 4.21 -19.49 -15.19
N ASN A 44 4.99 -18.60 -15.81
CA ASN A 44 4.50 -17.58 -16.74
C ASN A 44 3.27 -16.82 -16.20
N VAL A 45 3.37 -16.35 -14.96
CA VAL A 45 2.36 -15.54 -14.29
C VAL A 45 2.67 -14.07 -14.53
N ALA A 46 1.65 -13.29 -14.86
CA ALA A 46 1.75 -11.86 -15.07
C ALA A 46 2.24 -11.17 -13.78
N LEU A 47 3.00 -10.08 -13.92
CA LEU A 47 3.53 -9.38 -12.75
C LEU A 47 2.39 -8.87 -11.87
N GLU A 48 1.31 -8.37 -12.46
CA GLU A 48 0.14 -7.83 -11.75
C GLU A 48 -0.57 -8.90 -10.91
N ASP A 49 -0.63 -10.14 -11.40
CA ASP A 49 -1.19 -11.27 -10.67
C ASP A 49 -0.30 -11.62 -9.45
N VAL A 50 1.03 -11.53 -9.59
CA VAL A 50 1.96 -11.74 -8.46
C VAL A 50 1.89 -10.58 -7.47
N GLU A 51 1.81 -9.34 -7.94
CA GLU A 51 1.60 -8.16 -7.08
C GLU A 51 0.33 -8.28 -6.25
N TYR A 52 -0.75 -8.77 -6.84
CA TYR A 52 -2.00 -9.03 -6.12
C TYR A 52 -1.86 -10.12 -5.04
N LEU A 53 -1.06 -11.15 -5.28
CA LEU A 53 -0.75 -12.18 -4.27
C LEU A 53 0.11 -11.62 -3.13
N VAL A 54 1.10 -10.81 -3.46
CA VAL A 54 1.98 -10.15 -2.48
C VAL A 54 1.17 -9.20 -1.61
N PHE A 55 0.29 -8.40 -2.21
CA PHE A 55 -0.62 -7.50 -1.51
C PHE A 55 -1.52 -8.25 -0.51
N GLN A 56 -2.17 -9.33 -0.94
CA GLN A 56 -2.98 -10.15 -0.04
C GLN A 56 -2.14 -10.76 1.10
N ALA A 57 -0.97 -11.29 0.79
CA ALA A 57 -0.08 -11.88 1.79
C ALA A 57 0.45 -10.84 2.80
N ALA A 58 0.70 -9.60 2.37
CA ALA A 58 1.10 -8.49 3.25
C ALA A 58 -0.03 -8.05 4.17
N GLN A 59 -1.27 -7.96 3.66
CA GLN A 59 -2.46 -7.65 4.46
C GLN A 59 -2.70 -8.68 5.56
N LEU A 60 -2.58 -9.98 5.23
CA LEU A 60 -2.80 -11.07 6.20
C LEU A 60 -1.88 -10.99 7.43
N ILE A 61 -0.73 -10.32 7.30
CA ILE A 61 0.24 -10.18 8.38
C ILE A 61 0.26 -8.78 9.00
N GLY A 62 -0.63 -7.90 8.55
CA GLY A 62 -0.69 -6.51 9.02
C GLY A 62 0.59 -5.72 8.72
N ALA A 63 1.30 -6.04 7.65
CA ALA A 63 2.51 -5.31 7.29
C ALA A 63 2.15 -3.91 6.76
N ALA A 64 2.99 -2.92 7.05
CA ALA A 64 2.97 -1.66 6.32
C ALA A 64 3.33 -1.94 4.85
N ILE A 65 2.58 -1.35 3.93
CA ILE A 65 2.72 -1.61 2.49
C ILE A 65 3.24 -0.34 1.82
N GLU A 66 4.30 -0.49 1.05
CA GLU A 66 4.77 0.54 0.13
C GLU A 66 4.22 0.22 -1.27
N PHE A 67 3.54 1.20 -1.84
CA PHE A 67 3.24 1.23 -3.26
C PHE A 67 4.34 2.01 -3.93
N ASP A 68 4.86 1.52 -5.06
CA ASP A 68 5.77 2.29 -5.90
C ASP A 68 4.96 3.47 -6.46
N GLY A 69 4.89 4.53 -5.66
CA GLY A 69 4.32 5.78 -6.05
C GLY A 69 5.22 6.32 -7.13
N LEU A 70 4.66 6.64 -8.28
CA LEU A 70 5.33 7.33 -9.37
C LEU A 70 6.07 8.57 -8.82
N THR A 71 7.31 8.44 -8.36
CA THR A 71 8.19 9.55 -7.97
C THR A 71 8.70 10.31 -9.20
N ASN A 72 8.07 10.07 -10.35
CA ASN A 72 8.25 10.79 -11.60
C ASN A 72 7.47 12.12 -11.59
N PHE A 73 6.88 12.54 -10.47
CA PHE A 73 6.62 13.96 -10.25
C PHE A 73 7.96 14.66 -10.03
N ASP A 74 8.58 15.03 -11.13
CA ASP A 74 9.65 16.03 -11.24
C ASP A 74 9.17 17.36 -10.63
N GLY A 75 9.12 17.47 -9.29
CA GLY A 75 8.90 18.76 -8.62
C GLY A 75 8.05 18.82 -7.35
N VAL A 76 7.69 17.74 -6.65
CA VAL A 76 7.04 17.86 -5.32
C VAL A 76 7.61 16.92 -4.27
N ALA A 77 8.93 16.98 -4.10
CA ALA A 77 9.55 16.66 -2.82
C ALA A 77 9.23 17.81 -1.85
N GLY A 78 8.11 17.73 -1.12
CA GLY A 78 7.83 18.73 -0.08
C GLY A 78 6.44 18.82 0.54
N LEU A 79 5.42 18.10 0.05
CA LEU A 79 4.05 18.20 0.61
C LEU A 79 3.73 17.10 1.62
N PHE A 80 4.69 16.83 2.50
CA PHE A 80 4.38 16.44 3.88
C PHE A 80 4.83 17.59 4.78
N VAL A 81 4.18 18.75 4.63
CA VAL A 81 4.24 19.83 5.62
C VAL A 81 2.91 19.84 6.35
N ASP A 82 3.03 19.37 7.58
CA ASP A 82 2.28 19.73 8.78
C ASP A 82 1.58 21.09 8.66
N GLY A 83 0.30 21.14 9.04
CA GLY A 83 -0.57 22.29 8.80
C GLY A 83 -0.03 23.60 9.35
N LEU A 84 0.06 24.61 8.48
CA LEU A 84 0.03 26.02 8.87
C LEU A 84 -0.70 26.81 7.77
N GLY A 85 -1.58 27.70 8.23
CA GLY A 85 -2.60 28.36 7.43
C GLY A 85 -2.07 29.32 6.35
N GLY A 86 -2.92 29.53 5.36
CA GLY A 86 -2.71 30.45 4.25
C GLY A 86 -4.00 30.59 3.47
N ASP A 87 -4.77 31.59 3.87
CA ASP A 87 -5.93 32.24 3.24
C ASP A 87 -6.25 31.95 1.74
N GLY A 88 -7.54 31.78 1.47
CA GLY A 88 -8.15 32.13 0.18
C GLY A 88 -8.47 30.97 -0.76
N GLY A 89 -9.69 30.42 -0.67
CA GLY A 89 -10.23 29.55 -1.72
C GLY A 89 -11.41 28.72 -1.25
N GLU A 90 -12.61 29.25 -1.43
CA GLU A 90 -13.90 28.61 -1.19
C GLU A 90 -13.93 27.12 -1.56
N HIS A 91 -14.09 26.25 -0.55
CA HIS A 91 -14.60 24.90 -0.77
C HIS A 91 -15.72 24.65 0.22
N VAL A 92 -16.93 24.75 -0.30
CA VAL A 92 -18.18 24.40 0.37
C VAL A 92 -18.14 22.91 0.68
N ILE A 93 -17.84 22.57 1.94
CA ILE A 93 -18.11 21.25 2.50
C ILE A 93 -19.03 21.43 3.71
N ALA A 94 -20.22 20.85 3.56
CA ALA A 94 -21.34 20.94 4.50
C ALA A 94 -20.91 20.54 5.92
N GLN A 95 -21.07 21.47 6.86
CA GLN A 95 -20.92 21.18 8.29
C GLN A 95 -22.15 20.40 8.78
N LEU A 96 -21.88 19.19 9.26
CA LEU A 96 -22.79 18.37 10.04
C LEU A 96 -23.03 19.07 11.39
N ASP A 97 -24.21 19.65 11.55
CA ASP A 97 -24.68 20.28 12.78
C ASP A 97 -24.67 19.29 13.95
N ARG A 98 -23.87 19.57 14.98
CA ARG A 98 -24.01 18.97 16.31
C ARG A 98 -24.23 20.11 17.31
N PRO A 99 -25.39 20.20 17.98
CA PRO A 99 -25.61 21.21 19.01
C PRO A 99 -24.81 20.87 20.28
N GLY A 100 -24.13 21.90 20.82
CA GLY A 100 -23.29 21.86 22.02
C GLY A 100 -24.07 21.79 23.35
N PRO A 101 -23.35 21.71 24.48
CA PRO A 101 -23.91 21.31 25.78
C PRO A 101 -24.67 22.45 26.48
N ALA A 102 -25.76 22.10 27.15
CA ALA A 102 -26.56 23.02 27.96
C ALA A 102 -25.83 23.42 29.25
N THR A 103 -25.68 24.73 29.45
CA THR A 103 -25.22 25.35 30.70
C THR A 103 -26.30 25.20 31.77
N LEU A 104 -25.92 24.63 32.92
CA LEU A 104 -26.68 24.67 34.17
C LEU A 104 -26.60 26.09 34.78
N GLN A 105 -27.76 26.69 35.03
CA GLN A 105 -27.97 27.71 36.05
C GLN A 105 -29.24 27.37 36.84
#